data_AF-A0A2P6W595-F1
#
_entry.id   AF-A0A2P6W595-F1
#
_cell.length_a   1.000
_cell.length_b   1.000
_cell.length_c   1.000
_cell.angle_alpha   90.00
_cell.angle_beta   90.00
_cell.angle_gamma   90.00
#
_symmetry.space_group_name_H-M   'P 1'
#
loop_
_entity.id
_entity.type
_entity.pdbx_description
1 polymer ?
#
loop_
_entity_poly.entity_id
_entity_poly.type
_entity_poly.pdbx_seq_one_letter_code
_entity_poly.pdbx_strand_id
1 'polypeptide(L)'
;MEDEYDVAVVGAGPAGLEAARTVASRGWDVAVLESEGEEEYPAQSNKSTAGTFPRMMGSYKVPSDVVMHNTDSVLLESPDDFYRQARTG
;
A
#
# COMPACT_ATOMS: atom_id res chain seq x y z
N MET A 1 -10.76 23.88 14.24
CA MET A 1 -10.74 22.84 15.28
C MET A 1 -9.42 22.12 15.08
N GLU A 2 -8.62 22.01 16.14
CA GLU A 2 -7.45 21.14 16.10
C GLU A 2 -7.97 19.75 16.41
N ASP A 3 -7.83 18.84 15.46
CA ASP A 3 -8.14 17.43 15.69
C ASP A 3 -7.05 16.84 16.59
N GLU A 4 -7.44 16.15 17.66
CA GLU A 4 -6.52 15.54 18.63
C GLU A 4 -6.46 14.03 18.38
N TYR A 5 -5.25 13.48 18.25
CA TYR A 5 -5.01 12.07 17.98
C TYR A 5 -3.97 11.52 18.96
N ASP A 6 -4.13 10.27 19.38
CA ASP A 6 -3.16 9.61 20.26
C ASP A 6 -1.83 9.28 19.54
N VAL A 7 -1.91 8.96 18.25
CA VAL A 7 -0.76 8.56 17.42
C VAL A 7 -0.81 9.20 16.05
N ALA A 8 0.33 9.74 15.60
CA ALA A 8 0.54 10.16 14.22
C ALA A 8 1.48 9.19 13.49
N VAL A 9 1.03 8.66 12.35
CA VAL A 9 1.84 7.85 11.44
C VAL A 9 2.18 8.69 10.21
N VAL A 10 3.45 8.93 9.97
CA VAL A 10 3.93 9.71 8.82
C VAL A 10 4.35 8.76 7.69
N GLY A 11 3.57 8.77 6.61
CA GLY A 11 3.69 7.93 5.43
C GLY A 11 2.57 6.90 5.32
N ALA A 12 1.75 7.00 4.29
CA ALA A 12 0.66 6.07 3.95
C ALA A 12 1.15 4.92 3.03
N GLY A 13 2.46 4.63 3.03
CA GLY A 13 2.98 3.40 2.43
C GLY A 13 2.56 2.14 3.22
N PRO A 14 2.74 0.93 2.68
CA PRO A 14 2.30 -0.31 3.35
C PRO A 14 2.84 -0.55 4.75
N ALA A 15 4.07 -0.12 5.05
CA ALA A 15 4.58 -0.17 6.42
C ALA A 15 3.81 0.76 7.37
N GLY A 16 3.51 1.99 6.92
CA GLY A 16 2.77 2.97 7.71
C GLY A 16 1.31 2.57 7.90
N LEU A 17 0.64 2.10 6.84
CA LEU A 17 -0.75 1.65 6.95
C LEU A 17 -0.89 0.39 7.83
N GLU A 18 0.05 -0.55 7.78
CA GLU A 18 0.02 -1.71 8.68
C GLU A 18 0.27 -1.31 10.13
N ALA A 19 1.17 -0.35 10.37
CA ALA A 19 1.38 0.22 11.69
C ALA A 19 0.11 0.94 12.21
N ALA A 20 -0.49 1.80 11.38
CA ALA A 20 -1.72 2.53 11.71
C ALA A 20 -2.87 1.55 12.02
N ARG A 21 -3.09 0.54 11.17
CA ARG A 21 -4.10 -0.49 11.38
C ARG A 21 -3.88 -1.26 12.68
N THR A 22 -2.63 -1.65 12.95
CA THR A 22 -2.28 -2.38 14.17
C THR A 22 -2.57 -1.54 15.43
N VAL A 23 -2.18 -0.27 15.42
CA VAL A 23 -2.40 0.65 16.56
C VAL A 23 -3.88 0.94 16.75
N ALA A 24 -4.61 1.26 15.66
CA ALA A 24 -6.05 1.49 15.71
C ALA A 24 -6.83 0.27 16.21
N SER A 25 -6.41 -0.96 15.82
CA SER A 25 -7.04 -2.20 16.30
C SER A 25 -6.94 -2.41 17.82
N ARG A 26 -6.05 -1.67 18.49
CA ARG A 26 -5.88 -1.69 19.95
C ARG A 26 -6.65 -0.57 20.66
N GLY A 27 -7.43 0.23 19.92
CA GLY A 27 -8.33 1.25 20.47
C GLY A 27 -7.74 2.66 20.59
N TRP A 28 -6.63 2.96 19.93
CA TRP A 28 -6.05 4.30 19.88
C TRP A 28 -6.58 5.09 18.70
N ASP A 29 -6.71 6.41 18.84
CA ASP A 29 -7.02 7.31 17.74
C ASP A 29 -5.77 7.65 16.93
N VAL A 30 -5.81 7.46 15.61
CA VAL A 30 -4.63 7.47 14.75
C VAL A 30 -4.83 8.40 13.56
N ALA A 31 -3.96 9.40 13.42
CA ALA A 31 -3.82 10.18 12.21
C ALA A 31 -2.74 9.57 11.30
N VAL A 32 -3.06 9.42 10.02
CA VAL A 32 -2.07 9.09 8.98
C VAL A 32 -1.82 10.33 8.14
N LEU A 33 -0.56 10.72 8.03
CA LEU A 33 -0.13 11.87 7.23
C LEU A 33 0.61 11.36 6.00
N GLU A 34 0.20 11.81 4.82
CA GLU A 34 0.88 11.54 3.56
C GLU A 34 1.17 12.85 2.83
N SER A 35 2.23 12.83 2.02
CA SER A 35 2.67 13.97 1.23
C SER A 35 1.76 14.26 0.04
N GLU A 36 1.11 13.23 -0.51
CA GLU A 36 0.11 13.30 -1.58
C GLU A 36 -1.22 13.79 -1.01
N GLY A 37 -1.92 14.65 -1.75
CA GLY A 37 -3.28 15.04 -1.41
C GLY A 37 -4.26 13.86 -1.51
N GLU A 38 -5.38 13.91 -0.80
CA GLU A 38 -6.37 12.82 -0.76
C GLU A 38 -6.89 12.43 -2.15
N GLU A 39 -7.12 13.41 -3.03
CA GLU A 39 -7.58 13.20 -4.41
C GLU A 39 -6.51 12.57 -5.31
N GLU A 40 -5.24 12.76 -4.96
CA GLU A 40 -4.10 12.25 -5.71
C GLU A 40 -3.67 10.88 -5.19
N TYR A 41 -3.95 10.57 -3.92
CA TYR A 41 -3.52 9.35 -3.25
C TYR A 41 -4.33 8.11 -3.69
N PRO A 42 -3.70 6.95 -3.92
CA PRO A 42 -2.25 6.72 -4.03
C PRO A 42 -1.76 6.99 -5.46
N ALA A 43 -1.07 8.11 -5.67
CA ALA A 43 -0.68 8.60 -6.99
C ALA A 43 0.37 7.68 -7.63
N GLN A 44 1.24 7.14 -6.80
CA GLN A 44 2.25 6.17 -7.21
C GLN A 44 2.23 4.97 -6.27
N SER A 45 1.47 3.95 -6.67
CA SER A 45 1.41 2.60 -6.08
C SER A 45 2.72 1.80 -6.25
N ASN A 46 3.87 2.49 -6.32
CA ASN A 46 5.21 1.91 -6.44
C ASN A 46 5.97 1.91 -5.10
N LYS A 47 5.30 2.22 -3.98
CA LYS A 47 5.93 2.40 -2.67
C LYS A 47 5.95 1.15 -1.77
N SER A 48 5.73 -0.06 -2.31
CA SER A 48 6.06 -1.30 -1.57
C SER A 48 6.41 -2.49 -2.46
N THR A 49 7.49 -3.15 -2.04
CA THR A 49 8.14 -4.36 -2.60
C THR A 49 9.18 -4.21 -3.70
N ALA A 50 9.67 -3.01 -4.02
CA ALA A 50 10.97 -2.88 -4.73
C ALA A 50 12.18 -3.38 -3.89
N GLY A 51 11.91 -3.89 -2.68
CA GLY A 51 12.89 -4.47 -1.76
C GLY A 51 12.72 -5.96 -1.52
N THR A 52 12.02 -6.73 -2.37
CA THR A 52 12.25 -8.18 -2.37
C THR A 52 13.66 -8.38 -2.90
N PHE A 53 14.63 -8.46 -1.99
CA PHE A 53 16.05 -8.68 -2.31
C PHE A 53 16.14 -9.73 -3.42
N PRO A 54 17.01 -9.56 -4.44
CA PRO A 54 17.21 -10.60 -5.46
C PRO A 54 17.41 -12.00 -4.88
N ARG A 55 17.97 -12.10 -3.66
CA ARG A 55 18.07 -13.33 -2.87
C ARG A 55 16.73 -13.96 -2.49
N MET A 56 15.73 -13.16 -2.10
CA MET A 56 14.37 -13.64 -1.78
C MET A 56 13.64 -14.12 -3.05
N MET A 57 13.72 -13.38 -4.15
CA MET A 57 13.11 -13.80 -5.42
C MET A 57 13.73 -15.11 -5.94
N GLY A 58 15.06 -15.22 -5.82
CA GLY A 58 15.79 -16.46 -6.11
C GLY A 58 15.36 -17.63 -5.20
N SER A 59 15.18 -17.43 -3.90
CA SER A 59 14.77 -18.50 -2.98
C SER A 59 13.36 -19.04 -3.26
N TYR A 60 12.45 -18.18 -3.74
CA TYR A 60 11.08 -18.58 -4.09
C TYR A 60 10.92 -19.03 -5.54
N LYS A 61 12.01 -19.09 -6.32
CA LYS A 61 11.99 -19.44 -7.75
C LYS A 61 11.00 -18.59 -8.55
N VAL A 62 10.88 -17.31 -8.19
CA VAL A 62 10.03 -16.37 -8.90
C VAL A 62 10.63 -16.14 -10.29
N PRO A 63 9.90 -16.41 -11.38
CA PRO A 63 10.39 -16.20 -12.74
C PRO A 63 10.82 -14.74 -12.98
N SER A 64 11.91 -14.51 -13.71
CA SER A 64 12.45 -13.15 -13.90
C SER A 64 11.54 -12.24 -14.72
N ASP A 65 10.70 -12.82 -15.56
CA ASP A 65 9.71 -12.14 -16.41
C ASP A 65 8.50 -11.61 -15.63
N VAL A 66 8.24 -12.13 -14.43
CA VAL A 66 7.20 -11.61 -13.54
C VAL A 66 7.74 -10.57 -12.54
N VAL A 67 9.06 -10.49 -12.36
CA VAL A 67 9.71 -9.49 -11.50
C VAL A 67 9.64 -8.13 -12.18
N MET A 68 9.07 -7.13 -11.49
CA MET A 68 8.87 -5.78 -12.03
C MET A 68 8.03 -5.76 -13.33
N HIS A 69 7.21 -6.79 -13.56
CA HIS A 69 6.33 -6.85 -14.71
C HIS A 69 5.24 -5.79 -14.58
N ASN A 70 5.12 -4.92 -15.58
CA ASN A 70 4.06 -3.93 -15.58
C ASN A 70 2.73 -4.61 -15.93
N THR A 71 1.72 -4.43 -15.09
CA THR A 71 0.41 -5.07 -15.26
C THR A 71 -0.58 -4.08 -15.85
N ASP A 72 -1.28 -4.46 -16.91
CA ASP A 72 -2.23 -3.59 -17.63
C ASP A 72 -3.46 -3.17 -16.81
N SER A 73 -3.83 -3.96 -15.79
CA SER A 73 -4.97 -3.66 -14.93
C SER A 73 -4.86 -4.32 -13.55
N VAL A 74 -5.56 -3.74 -12.58
CA VAL A 74 -5.76 -4.30 -11.24
C VAL A 74 -7.22 -4.73 -11.10
N LEU A 75 -7.44 -5.89 -10.51
CA LEU A 75 -8.75 -6.40 -10.12
C LEU A 75 -8.77 -6.55 -8.59
N LEU A 76 -9.73 -5.90 -7.93
CA LEU A 76 -9.99 -6.02 -6.51
C LEU A 76 -11.30 -6.78 -6.34
N GLU A 77 -11.26 -7.99 -5.79
CA GLU A 77 -12.44 -8.82 -5.55
C GLU A 77 -12.80 -8.84 -4.06
N SER A 78 -14.09 -8.77 -3.79
CA SER A 78 -14.72 -9.06 -2.52
C SER A 78 -15.58 -10.33 -2.67
N PRO A 79 -16.09 -10.93 -1.57
CA PRO A 79 -16.91 -12.13 -1.67
C PRO A 79 -18.15 -11.99 -2.57
N ASP A 80 -18.68 -10.78 -2.71
CA ASP A 80 -19.95 -10.50 -3.40
C ASP A 80 -19.82 -9.63 -4.66
N ASP A 81 -18.65 -8.99 -4.90
CA ASP A 81 -18.46 -8.04 -6.01
C ASP A 81 -16.98 -7.84 -6.39
N PHE A 82 -16.71 -7.21 -7.53
CA PHE A 82 -15.36 -6.85 -7.97
C PHE A 82 -15.23 -5.46 -8.61
N TYR A 83 -14.04 -4.87 -8.49
CA TYR A 83 -13.65 -3.61 -9.10
C TYR A 83 -12.41 -3.80 -9.98
N ARG A 84 -12.47 -3.36 -11.25
CA ARG A 84 -11.34 -3.41 -12.18
C ARG A 84 -10.93 -2.01 -12.61
N GLN A 85 -9.64 -1.72 -12.52
CA GLN A 85 -9.05 -0.46 -12.97
C GLN A 85 -7.88 -0.74 -13.93
N ALA A 86 -7.89 -0.11 -15.10
CA ALA A 86 -6.74 -0.11 -16.00
C ALA A 86 -5.60 0.70 -15.35
N ARG A 87 -4.35 0.22 -15.46
CA ARG A 87 -3.18 1.01 -15.05
C ARG A 87 -2.62 1.69 -16.28
N THR A 88 -2.58 3.02 -16.28
CA THR A 88 -1.70 3.77 -17.18
C THR A 88 -0.26 3.54 -16.72
N GLY A 89 0.58 3.02 -17.61
CA GLY A 89 1.99 2.77 -17.34
C GLY A 89 2.79 4.02 -17.04
#